data_AF-A0AAV0YBU9-F1
#
_entry.id   AF-A0AAV0YBU9-F1
#
_cell.length_a   1.000
_cell.length_b   1.000
_cell.length_c   1.000
_cell.angle_alpha   90.00
_cell.angle_beta   90.00
_cell.angle_gamma   90.00
#
_symmetry.space_group_name_H-M   'P 1'
#
loop_
_entity.id
_entity.type
_entity.pdbx_description
1 polymer ?
#
loop_
_entity_poly.entity_id
_entity_poly.type
_entity_poly.pdbx_seq_one_letter_code
_entity_poly.pdbx_strand_id
1 'polypeptide(L)'
;MDESLSIPRLELCGALLLAQTLHRVQQTLAKMVHISSMHAWTDSTVVLAWITTHQVQFKVFVTNRLNKIAELIPSCTWRHVSTLNNPADCVSRGMHANEALSHTLYWTGPEFLRQPESGWSSTGFNVMPLDRLPERQIPTESINLVTVPTLSTDWLQRFSSFTRVTRIVAHMYRFICRIRNQFSYSGFIRWSELEHALKIIVKVTQSHEFRDLIKTLSCNRNGTIPLSVA
;
A
#
# COMPACT_ATOMS: atom_id res chain seq x y z
N MET A 1 6.57 -6.33 -17.93
CA MET A 1 6.92 -5.20 -18.81
C MET A 1 8.25 -4.69 -18.30
N ASP A 2 9.30 -4.76 -19.10
CA ASP A 2 10.59 -4.15 -18.75
C ASP A 2 10.41 -2.64 -18.62
N GLU A 3 10.26 -2.15 -17.40
CA GLU A 3 10.40 -0.73 -17.14
C GLU A 3 11.88 -0.38 -17.28
N SER A 4 12.26 0.16 -18.43
CA SER A 4 13.58 0.74 -18.67
C SER A 4 14.01 1.61 -17.48
N LEU A 5 15.25 1.44 -17.03
CA LEU A 5 15.86 2.29 -16.00
C LEU A 5 15.87 3.75 -16.47
N SER A 6 14.96 4.55 -15.91
CA SER A 6 14.97 6.00 -16.09
C SER A 6 16.13 6.64 -15.35
N ILE A 7 16.51 7.86 -15.74
CA ILE A 7 17.58 8.62 -15.08
C ILE A 7 17.35 8.71 -13.55
N PRO A 8 16.15 9.10 -13.05
CA PRO A 8 15.90 9.13 -11.60
C PRO A 8 16.07 7.77 -10.91
N ARG A 9 15.72 6.66 -11.58
CA ARG A 9 15.93 5.31 -11.03
C ARG A 9 17.41 4.96 -10.92
N LEU A 10 18.23 5.38 -11.89
CA LEU A 10 19.68 5.20 -11.85
C LEU A 10 20.32 6.04 -10.74
N GLU A 11 19.90 7.29 -10.60
CA GLU A 11 20.36 8.17 -9.52
C GLU A 11 19.99 7.60 -8.14
N LEU A 12 18.78 7.04 -7.98
CA LEU A 12 18.37 6.36 -6.75
C LEU A 12 19.17 5.09 -6.48
N CYS A 13 19.56 4.35 -7.52
CA CYS A 13 20.50 3.22 -7.37
C CYS A 13 21.87 3.71 -6.89
N GLY A 14 22.36 4.85 -7.39
CA GLY A 14 23.58 5.50 -6.90
C GLY A 14 23.49 5.87 -5.43
N ALA A 15 22.37 6.45 -4.99
CA ALA A 15 22.11 6.74 -3.59
C ALA A 15 22.07 5.48 -2.70
N LEU A 16 21.48 4.38 -3.19
CA LEU A 16 21.48 3.10 -2.48
C LEU A 16 22.91 2.52 -2.37
N LEU A 17 23.71 2.62 -3.43
CA LEU A 17 25.10 2.19 -3.39
C LEU A 17 25.90 3.01 -2.36
N LEU A 18 25.70 4.33 -2.33
CA LEU A 18 26.29 5.19 -1.31
C LEU A 18 25.89 4.76 0.10
N ALA A 19 24.61 4.47 0.33
CA ALA A 19 24.11 3.99 1.62
C ALA A 19 24.77 2.68 2.06
N GLN A 20 24.94 1.72 1.14
CA GLN A 20 25.63 0.45 1.41
C GLN A 20 27.11 0.68 1.76
N THR A 21 27.79 1.55 1.02
CA THR A 21 29.19 1.91 1.28
C THR A 21 29.34 2.59 2.63
N LEU A 22 28.52 3.60 2.94
CA LEU A 22 28.55 4.31 4.21
C LEU A 22 28.28 3.38 5.39
N HIS A 23 27.29 2.49 5.27
CA HIS A 23 27.00 1.48 6.28
C HIS A 23 28.22 0.58 6.55
N ARG A 24 28.86 0.08 5.48
CA ARG A 24 30.06 -0.76 5.61
C ARG A 24 31.24 -0.01 6.23
N VAL A 25 31.46 1.24 5.83
CA VAL A 25 32.50 2.11 6.39
C VAL A 25 32.25 2.34 7.87
N GLN A 26 31.01 2.68 8.24
CA GLN A 26 30.62 2.88 9.64
C GLN A 26 30.87 1.63 10.48
N GLN A 27 30.43 0.45 10.02
CA GLN A 27 30.65 -0.81 10.74
C GLN A 27 32.14 -1.14 10.91
N THR A 28 32.95 -0.87 9.89
CA THR A 28 34.39 -1.13 9.91
C THR A 28 35.10 -0.20 10.89
N LEU A 29 34.73 1.09 10.88
CA LEU A 29 35.39 2.13 11.66
C LEU A 29 34.85 2.31 13.07
N ALA A 30 33.63 1.84 13.38
CA ALA A 30 32.98 2.04 14.68
C ALA A 30 33.78 1.49 15.88
N LYS A 31 34.67 0.52 15.65
CA LYS A 31 35.55 -0.03 16.69
C LYS A 31 36.79 0.83 16.95
N MET A 32 37.16 1.70 16.01
CA MET A 32 38.40 2.47 16.03
C MET A 32 38.14 3.96 16.31
N VAL A 33 37.03 4.49 15.83
CA VAL A 33 36.68 5.90 15.94
C VAL A 33 35.20 6.08 16.29
N HIS A 34 34.92 7.09 17.11
CA HIS A 34 33.56 7.51 17.39
C HIS A 34 33.04 8.39 16.27
N ILE A 35 32.06 7.90 15.52
CA ILE A 35 31.39 8.63 14.44
C ILE A 35 30.25 9.45 15.05
N SER A 36 30.42 10.77 15.15
CA SER A 36 29.43 11.68 15.75
C SER A 36 28.23 11.94 14.85
N SER A 37 28.43 11.95 13.53
CA SER A 37 27.41 12.26 12.54
C SER A 37 27.74 11.64 11.19
N MET A 38 26.72 11.46 10.35
CA MET A 38 26.86 10.94 9.00
C MET A 38 26.05 11.82 8.04
N HIS A 39 26.69 12.26 6.96
CA HIS A 39 26.07 13.11 5.94
C HIS A 39 26.29 12.50 4.55
N ALA A 40 25.24 12.52 3.74
CA ALA A 40 25.25 12.09 2.35
C ALA A 40 24.80 13.23 1.45
N TRP A 41 25.43 13.37 0.28
CA TRP A 41 25.17 14.45 -0.65
C TRP A 41 24.77 13.91 -2.02
N THR A 42 23.78 14.53 -2.64
CA THR A 42 23.35 14.24 -4.01
C THR A 42 22.98 15.53 -4.74
N ASP A 43 23.25 15.59 -6.04
CA ASP A 43 22.79 16.65 -6.93
C ASP A 43 21.44 16.34 -7.59
N SER A 44 20.92 15.12 -7.41
CA SER A 44 19.58 14.77 -7.84
C SER A 44 18.55 15.29 -6.85
N THR A 45 17.88 16.38 -7.24
CA THR A 45 16.76 16.93 -6.47
C THR A 45 15.58 15.97 -6.39
N VAL A 46 15.39 15.10 -7.38
CA VAL A 46 14.35 14.06 -7.38
C VAL A 46 14.66 12.99 -6.33
N VAL A 47 15.89 12.47 -6.31
CA VAL A 47 16.29 11.47 -5.31
C VAL A 47 16.25 12.05 -3.91
N LEU A 48 16.76 13.27 -3.74
CA LEU A 48 16.71 13.95 -2.44
C LEU A 48 15.27 14.12 -1.97
N ALA A 49 14.36 14.57 -2.85
CA ALA A 49 12.95 14.69 -2.52
C ALA A 49 12.30 13.34 -2.19
N TRP A 50 12.63 12.25 -2.91
CA TRP A 50 12.15 10.91 -2.57
C TRP A 50 12.59 10.45 -1.18
N ILE A 51 13.83 10.79 -0.77
CA ILE A 51 14.38 10.41 0.53
C ILE A 51 13.80 11.25 1.67
N THR A 52 13.63 12.56 1.47
CA THR A 52 13.20 13.49 2.53
C THR A 52 11.70 13.63 2.65
N THR A 53 10.94 13.27 1.61
CA THR A 53 9.48 13.36 1.65
C THR A 53 8.89 12.22 2.47
N HIS A 54 8.13 12.59 3.48
CA HIS A 54 7.31 11.64 4.25
C HIS A 54 5.88 11.70 3.71
N GLN A 55 5.15 10.56 3.72
CA GLN A 55 3.72 10.46 3.34
C GLN A 55 3.38 10.32 1.84
N VAL A 56 4.30 9.87 0.99
CA VAL A 56 4.00 9.55 -0.43
C VAL A 56 4.14 8.06 -0.69
N GLN A 57 3.14 7.48 -1.38
CA GLN A 57 3.28 6.15 -1.97
C GLN A 57 3.93 6.29 -3.34
N PHE A 58 5.13 5.73 -3.48
CA PHE A 58 5.81 5.58 -4.77
C PHE A 58 5.60 4.16 -5.32
N LYS A 59 5.85 3.98 -6.62
CA LYS A 59 5.91 2.64 -7.20
C LYS A 59 6.93 1.76 -6.46
N VAL A 60 6.68 0.46 -6.50
CA VAL A 60 7.43 -0.59 -5.76
C VAL A 60 8.95 -0.45 -5.91
N PHE A 61 9.45 -0.13 -7.11
CA PHE A 61 10.89 0.03 -7.34
C PHE A 61 11.54 1.11 -6.45
N VAL A 62 10.89 2.27 -6.36
CA VAL A 62 11.37 3.42 -5.58
C VAL A 62 11.19 3.12 -4.10
N THR A 63 9.98 2.68 -3.70
CA THR A 63 9.65 2.35 -2.31
C THR A 63 10.63 1.34 -1.70
N ASN A 64 10.93 0.24 -2.41
CA ASN A 64 11.85 -0.78 -1.89
C ASN A 64 13.27 -0.24 -1.66
N ARG A 65 13.75 0.65 -2.53
CA ARG A 65 15.09 1.25 -2.40
C ARG A 65 15.15 2.29 -1.29
N LEU A 66 14.12 3.13 -1.16
CA LEU A 66 14.00 4.08 -0.06
C LEU A 66 14.00 3.36 1.29
N ASN A 67 13.21 2.28 1.41
CA ASN A 67 13.20 1.45 2.60
C ASN A 67 14.59 0.88 2.91
N LYS A 68 15.31 0.40 1.88
CA LYS A 68 16.65 -0.14 2.08
C LYS A 68 17.67 0.92 2.50
N ILE A 69 17.59 2.12 1.93
CA ILE A 69 18.43 3.25 2.34
C ILE A 69 18.17 3.60 3.82
N ALA A 70 16.91 3.72 4.20
CA ALA A 70 16.52 4.04 5.58
C ALA A 70 16.95 2.94 6.58
N GLU A 71 16.91 1.68 6.18
CA GLU A 71 17.40 0.55 6.99
C GLU A 71 18.93 0.60 7.19
N LEU A 72 19.68 0.92 6.14
CA LEU A 72 21.15 0.90 6.18
C LEU A 72 21.75 2.07 6.97
N ILE A 73 21.19 3.27 6.79
CA ILE A 73 21.74 4.51 7.34
C ILE A 73 20.64 5.42 7.93
N PRO A 74 19.93 4.96 8.98
CA PRO A 74 18.75 5.66 9.52
C PRO A 74 19.06 7.05 10.10
N SER A 75 20.28 7.26 10.59
CA SER A 75 20.71 8.53 11.20
C SER A 75 21.45 9.46 10.23
N CYS A 76 21.48 9.13 8.94
CA CYS A 76 22.20 9.93 7.95
C CYS A 76 21.41 11.17 7.55
N THR A 77 22.08 12.32 7.55
CA THR A 77 21.52 13.57 7.04
C THR A 77 21.81 13.69 5.55
N TRP A 78 20.76 13.65 4.73
CA TRP A 78 20.85 13.84 3.28
C TRP A 78 20.80 15.32 2.91
N ARG A 79 21.70 15.75 2.04
CA ARG A 79 21.85 17.15 1.62
C ARG A 79 22.00 17.27 0.10
N HIS A 80 21.65 18.45 -0.41
CA HIS A 80 21.83 18.79 -1.82
C HIS A 80 23.22 19.36 -2.06
N VAL A 81 23.92 18.85 -3.08
CA VAL A 81 25.12 19.50 -3.65
C VAL A 81 24.80 19.92 -5.08
N SER A 82 25.19 21.12 -5.51
CA SER A 82 25.03 21.50 -6.92
C SER A 82 25.84 20.58 -7.83
N THR A 83 25.35 20.25 -9.02
CA THR A 83 26.06 19.43 -10.02
C THR A 83 27.51 19.87 -10.25
N LEU A 84 27.76 21.19 -10.34
CA LEU A 84 29.12 21.75 -10.52
C LEU A 84 30.09 21.46 -9.36
N ASN A 85 29.56 21.14 -8.19
CA ASN A 85 30.33 20.84 -6.97
C ASN A 85 30.23 19.36 -6.58
N ASN A 86 29.65 18.51 -7.44
CA ASN A 86 29.49 17.08 -7.18
C ASN A 86 30.69 16.29 -7.73
N PRO A 87 31.62 15.81 -6.90
CA PRO A 87 32.77 15.04 -7.37
C PRO A 87 32.36 13.67 -7.96
N ALA A 88 31.17 13.14 -7.63
CA ALA A 88 30.72 11.86 -8.19
C ALA A 88 30.38 11.96 -9.68
N ASP A 89 29.98 13.14 -10.16
CA ASP A 89 29.64 13.39 -11.57
C ASP A 89 30.86 13.24 -12.49
N CYS A 90 32.04 13.55 -11.96
CA CYS A 90 33.33 13.39 -12.65
C CYS A 90 33.59 11.93 -13.05
N VAL A 91 33.22 10.99 -12.20
CA VAL A 91 33.44 9.55 -12.42
C VAL A 91 32.30 8.95 -13.22
N SER A 92 31.05 9.36 -12.97
CA SER A 92 29.88 8.80 -13.63
C SER A 92 29.81 9.16 -15.13
N ARG A 93 30.29 10.34 -15.52
CA ARG A 93 30.34 10.78 -16.93
C ARG A 93 31.57 10.29 -17.69
N GLY A 94 32.57 9.83 -16.97
CA GLY A 94 33.89 9.52 -17.50
C GLY A 94 34.77 10.76 -17.62
N MET A 95 36.06 10.56 -17.39
CA MET A 95 37.09 11.60 -17.43
C MET A 95 38.36 11.00 -18.01
N HIS A 96 39.10 11.77 -18.81
CA HIS A 96 40.38 11.30 -19.33
C HIS A 96 41.41 11.20 -18.20
N ALA A 97 42.34 10.24 -18.30
CA ALA A 97 43.32 9.96 -17.24
C ALA A 97 44.20 11.18 -16.92
N ASN A 98 44.57 11.98 -17.92
CA ASN A 98 45.34 13.21 -17.74
C ASN A 98 44.54 14.30 -16.98
N GLU A 99 43.27 14.48 -17.33
CA GLU A 99 42.37 15.42 -16.64
C GLU A 99 42.16 14.99 -15.19
N ALA A 100 41.95 13.69 -14.96
CA ALA A 100 41.75 13.12 -13.63
C ALA A 100 42.90 13.43 -12.68
N LEU A 101 44.16 13.37 -13.13
CA LEU A 101 45.32 13.71 -12.29
C LEU A 101 45.29 15.15 -11.78
N SER A 102 44.77 16.08 -12.58
CA SER A 102 44.67 17.50 -12.24
C SER A 102 43.31 17.93 -11.66
N HIS A 103 42.35 17.01 -11.54
CA HIS A 103 40.96 17.38 -11.23
C HIS A 103 40.75 17.69 -9.74
N THR A 104 40.92 18.96 -9.37
CA THR A 104 40.87 19.42 -7.98
C THR A 104 39.59 19.04 -7.25
N LEU A 105 38.41 19.19 -7.88
CA LEU A 105 37.13 18.87 -7.25
C LEU A 105 37.02 17.40 -6.84
N TYR A 106 37.57 16.49 -7.65
CA TYR A 106 37.49 15.05 -7.38
C TYR A 106 38.38 14.66 -6.20
N TRP A 107 39.61 15.16 -6.18
CA TRP A 107 40.59 14.80 -5.17
C TRP A 107 40.43 15.53 -3.84
N THR A 108 40.00 16.79 -3.88
CA THR A 108 39.94 17.65 -2.68
C THR A 108 38.52 17.90 -2.19
N GLY A 109 37.51 17.48 -2.97
CA GLY A 109 36.12 17.79 -2.71
C GLY A 109 35.78 19.27 -2.88
N PRO A 110 34.48 19.61 -2.77
CA PRO A 110 34.03 20.98 -2.86
C PRO A 110 34.48 21.81 -1.65
N GLU A 111 34.70 23.10 -1.88
CA GLU A 111 35.30 23.99 -0.87
C GLU A 111 34.46 24.15 0.39
N PHE A 112 33.13 24.15 0.26
CA PHE A 112 32.24 24.30 1.40
C PHE A 112 32.34 23.16 2.41
N LEU A 113 32.74 21.94 2.00
CA LEU A 113 32.91 20.82 2.94
C LEU A 113 34.14 20.98 3.84
N ARG A 114 35.09 21.85 3.48
CA ARG A 114 36.24 22.20 4.32
C ARG A 114 35.89 23.27 5.36
N GLN A 115 34.74 23.91 5.23
CA GLN A 115 34.23 24.86 6.21
C GLN A 115 33.54 24.12 7.36
N PRO A 116 33.34 24.76 8.52
CA PRO A 116 32.51 24.21 9.60
C PRO A 116 31.11 23.84 9.10
N GLU A 117 30.44 22.91 9.78
CA GLU A 117 29.09 22.45 9.39
C GLU A 117 28.06 23.60 9.28
N SER A 118 28.24 24.69 10.03
CA SER A 118 27.42 25.91 9.90
C SER A 118 27.57 26.61 8.54
N GLY A 119 28.73 26.44 7.88
CA GLY A 119 29.03 26.94 6.55
C GLY A 119 28.65 25.97 5.43
N TRP A 120 28.14 24.78 5.74
CA TRP A 120 27.60 23.85 4.76
C TRP A 120 26.26 24.37 4.27
N SER A 121 26.32 25.38 3.39
CA SER A 121 25.17 26.00 2.80
C SER A 121 24.26 24.94 2.19
N SER A 122 23.04 24.86 2.72
CA SER A 122 21.96 24.14 2.07
C SER A 122 21.63 24.94 0.83
N THR A 123 22.31 24.65 -0.29
CA THR A 123 22.07 25.36 -1.55
C THR A 123 20.61 25.16 -1.94
N GLY A 124 19.77 26.15 -1.63
CA GLY A 124 18.46 26.43 -2.21
C GLY A 124 17.58 25.22 -2.52
N PHE A 125 17.58 24.19 -1.68
CA PHE A 125 16.71 23.03 -1.91
C PHE A 125 15.26 23.45 -1.67
N ASN A 126 14.60 23.83 -2.74
CA ASN A 126 13.14 23.86 -2.78
C ASN A 126 12.68 22.43 -2.99
N VAL A 127 12.05 21.86 -1.95
CA VAL A 127 11.38 20.56 -2.03
C VAL A 127 10.50 20.57 -3.28
N MET A 128 10.76 19.64 -4.20
CA MET A 128 9.94 19.52 -5.40
C MET A 128 8.49 19.25 -4.99
N PRO A 129 7.49 19.98 -5.53
CA PRO A 129 6.09 19.73 -5.23
C PRO A 129 5.70 18.27 -5.47
N LEU A 130 4.89 17.70 -4.57
CA LEU A 130 4.53 16.26 -4.57
C LEU A 130 3.83 15.80 -5.85
N ASP A 131 3.16 16.72 -6.54
CA ASP A 131 2.50 16.54 -7.83
C ASP A 131 3.47 16.40 -9.01
N ARG A 132 4.70 16.91 -8.85
CA ARG A 132 5.76 16.84 -9.88
C ARG A 132 6.74 15.69 -9.66
N LEU A 133 6.64 14.96 -8.55
CA LEU A 133 7.51 13.82 -8.29
C LEU A 133 7.17 12.65 -9.22
N PRO A 134 8.16 12.12 -9.97
CA PRO A 134 7.95 10.96 -10.80
C PRO A 134 7.72 9.71 -9.94
N GLU A 135 7.15 8.68 -10.56
CA GLU A 135 6.89 7.38 -9.93
C GLU A 135 5.95 7.44 -8.72
N ARG A 136 5.21 8.55 -8.54
CA ARG A 136 4.14 8.62 -7.56
C ARG A 136 3.05 7.61 -7.93
N GLN A 137 2.69 6.77 -6.97
CA GLN A 137 1.52 5.94 -7.10
C GLN A 137 0.30 6.83 -6.88
N ILE A 138 -0.42 7.12 -7.96
CA ILE A 138 -1.73 7.77 -7.86
C ILE A 138 -2.63 6.77 -7.12
N PRO A 139 -3.32 7.15 -6.03
CA PRO A 139 -4.29 6.27 -5.41
C PRO A 139 -5.33 5.91 -6.46
N THR A 140 -5.29 4.67 -6.94
CA THR A 140 -6.39 4.15 -7.75
C THR A 140 -7.54 3.98 -6.77
N GLU A 141 -8.52 4.88 -6.80
CA GLU A 141 -9.79 4.67 -6.12
C GLU A 141 -10.43 3.42 -6.74
N SER A 142 -10.17 2.26 -6.16
CA SER A 142 -10.84 1.03 -6.54
C SER A 142 -12.28 1.13 -6.04
N ILE A 143 -13.19 1.53 -6.93
CA ILE A 143 -14.62 1.43 -6.65
C ILE A 143 -14.97 -0.05 -6.65
N ASN A 144 -14.99 -0.66 -5.46
CA ASN A 144 -15.53 -2.00 -5.27
C ASN A 144 -17.06 -1.91 -5.39
N LEU A 145 -17.58 -2.15 -6.59
CA LEU A 145 -19.01 -2.30 -6.80
C LEU A 145 -19.47 -3.61 -6.13
N VAL A 146 -19.91 -3.51 -4.88
CA VAL A 146 -20.60 -4.61 -4.20
C VAL A 146 -22.01 -4.67 -4.79
N THR A 147 -22.20 -5.48 -5.83
CA THR A 147 -23.53 -5.87 -6.26
C THR A 147 -24.13 -6.75 -5.17
N VAL A 148 -24.97 -6.19 -4.31
CA VAL A 148 -25.87 -6.98 -3.48
C VAL A 148 -26.86 -7.62 -4.45
N PRO A 149 -26.85 -8.94 -4.66
CA PRO A 149 -27.87 -9.56 -5.48
C PRO A 149 -29.20 -9.24 -4.82
N THR A 150 -30.12 -8.62 -5.56
CA THR A 150 -31.53 -8.63 -5.17
C THR A 150 -31.86 -10.10 -4.90
N LEU A 151 -32.31 -10.40 -3.69
CA LEU A 151 -32.57 -11.77 -3.23
C LEU A 151 -33.61 -12.41 -4.17
N SER A 152 -33.16 -13.05 -5.24
CA SER A 152 -34.06 -13.68 -6.20
C SER A 152 -34.49 -15.02 -5.59
N THR A 153 -35.79 -15.28 -5.64
CA THR A 153 -36.36 -16.56 -5.24
C THR A 153 -36.15 -17.64 -6.30
N ASP A 154 -35.50 -17.31 -7.42
CA ASP A 154 -35.19 -18.19 -8.55
C ASP A 154 -34.59 -19.53 -8.08
N TRP A 155 -33.75 -19.51 -7.05
CA TRP A 155 -33.13 -20.73 -6.54
C TRP A 155 -34.11 -21.64 -5.80
N LEU A 156 -35.14 -21.11 -5.13
CA LEU A 156 -36.18 -21.91 -4.46
C LEU A 156 -37.05 -22.64 -5.49
N GLN A 157 -37.34 -21.99 -6.62
CA GLN A 157 -38.15 -22.55 -7.70
C GLN A 157 -37.46 -23.70 -8.45
N ARG A 158 -36.14 -23.87 -8.30
CA ARG A 158 -35.36 -24.95 -8.95
C ARG A 158 -35.54 -26.33 -8.31
N PHE A 159 -36.28 -26.42 -7.20
CA PHE A 159 -36.51 -27.68 -6.49
C PHE A 159 -37.96 -28.17 -6.67
N SER A 160 -38.11 -29.39 -7.19
CA SER A 160 -39.41 -30.06 -7.31
C SER A 160 -39.92 -30.72 -6.02
N SER A 161 -39.16 -30.63 -4.92
CA SER A 161 -39.51 -31.25 -3.64
C SER A 161 -39.22 -30.31 -2.48
N PHE A 162 -40.26 -30.01 -1.71
CA PHE A 162 -40.15 -29.19 -0.51
C PHE A 162 -39.24 -29.84 0.54
N THR A 163 -39.36 -31.15 0.74
CA THR A 163 -38.49 -31.89 1.67
C THR A 163 -37.02 -31.79 1.25
N ARG A 164 -36.73 -31.80 -0.06
CA ARG A 164 -35.37 -31.66 -0.57
C ARG A 164 -34.80 -30.26 -0.30
N VAL A 165 -35.56 -29.20 -0.59
CA VAL A 165 -35.06 -27.83 -0.37
C VAL A 165 -34.84 -27.54 1.12
N THR A 166 -35.75 -27.99 1.99
CA THR A 166 -35.60 -27.81 3.45
C THR A 166 -34.36 -28.52 4.00
N ARG A 167 -34.04 -29.72 3.51
CA ARG A 167 -32.80 -30.43 3.89
C ARG A 167 -31.54 -29.71 3.38
N ILE A 168 -31.57 -29.18 2.16
CA ILE A 168 -30.45 -28.43 1.58
C ILE A 168 -30.19 -27.15 2.40
N VAL A 169 -31.22 -26.40 2.73
CA VAL A 169 -31.10 -25.18 3.55
C VAL A 169 -30.56 -25.52 4.95
N ALA A 170 -30.98 -26.64 5.55
CA ALA A 170 -30.40 -27.11 6.82
C ALA A 170 -28.89 -27.44 6.70
N HIS A 171 -28.45 -28.03 5.58
CA HIS A 171 -27.03 -28.24 5.33
C HIS A 171 -26.26 -26.94 5.10
N MET A 172 -26.84 -25.97 4.40
CA MET A 172 -26.26 -24.63 4.23
C MET A 172 -26.10 -23.94 5.59
N TYR A 173 -27.10 -24.06 6.47
CA TYR A 173 -27.04 -23.54 7.84
C TYR A 173 -25.86 -24.14 8.63
N ARG A 174 -25.67 -25.47 8.59
CA ARG A 174 -24.50 -26.12 9.21
C ARG A 174 -23.17 -25.57 8.67
N PHE A 175 -23.06 -25.40 7.36
CA PHE A 175 -21.85 -24.86 6.73
C PHE A 175 -21.54 -23.44 7.21
N ILE A 176 -22.55 -22.58 7.27
CA ILE A 176 -22.41 -21.21 7.78
C ILE A 176 -21.97 -21.19 9.24
N CYS A 177 -22.57 -22.03 10.10
CA CYS A 177 -22.16 -22.15 11.50
C CYS A 177 -20.68 -22.55 11.63
N ARG A 178 -20.20 -23.50 10.82
CA ARG A 178 -18.78 -23.92 10.83
C ARG A 178 -17.83 -22.80 10.44
N ILE A 179 -18.13 -22.05 9.37
CA ILE A 179 -17.29 -20.92 8.95
C ILE A 179 -17.29 -19.80 10.00
N ARG A 180 -18.41 -19.60 10.69
CA ARG A 180 -18.53 -18.60 11.77
C ARG A 180 -18.01 -19.09 13.12
N ASN A 181 -17.38 -20.27 13.18
CA ASN A 181 -16.89 -20.90 14.39
C ASN A 181 -17.97 -21.07 15.48
N GLN A 182 -19.21 -21.35 15.06
CA GLN A 182 -20.35 -21.64 15.92
C GLN A 182 -20.61 -23.15 15.99
N PHE A 183 -21.33 -23.57 17.03
CA PHE A 183 -21.72 -24.98 17.20
C PHE A 183 -22.52 -25.50 16.00
N SER A 184 -22.13 -26.67 15.47
CA SER A 184 -22.80 -27.35 14.36
C SER A 184 -22.94 -28.84 14.66
N TYR A 185 -24.11 -29.40 14.38
CA TYR A 185 -24.32 -30.84 14.45
C TYR A 185 -23.58 -31.60 13.33
N SER A 186 -23.29 -32.88 13.58
CA SER A 186 -22.78 -33.87 12.62
C SER A 186 -23.77 -35.03 12.48
N GLY A 187 -23.70 -35.78 11.37
CA GLY A 187 -24.62 -36.91 11.10
C GLY A 187 -25.98 -36.49 10.55
N PHE A 188 -27.05 -37.23 10.88
CA PHE A 188 -28.41 -36.98 10.39
C PHE A 188 -28.92 -35.57 10.74
N ILE A 189 -29.77 -34.99 9.88
CA ILE A 189 -30.38 -33.67 10.13
C ILE A 189 -31.42 -33.81 11.25
N ARG A 190 -31.30 -32.98 12.29
CA ARG A 190 -32.25 -32.94 13.39
C ARG A 190 -33.48 -32.12 13.03
N TRP A 191 -34.60 -32.40 13.71
CA TRP A 191 -35.85 -31.66 13.50
C TRP A 191 -35.70 -30.16 13.73
N SER A 192 -34.93 -29.73 14.74
CA SER A 192 -34.67 -28.31 15.01
C SER A 192 -33.97 -27.59 13.84
N GLU A 193 -33.11 -28.30 13.10
CA GLU A 193 -32.44 -27.77 11.91
C GLU A 193 -33.40 -27.65 10.72
N LEU A 194 -34.33 -28.60 10.59
CA LEU A 194 -35.40 -28.53 9.59
C LEU A 194 -36.39 -27.41 9.90
N GLU A 195 -36.73 -27.20 11.17
CA GLU A 195 -37.59 -26.10 11.60
C GLU A 195 -36.93 -24.74 11.34
N HIS A 196 -35.63 -24.62 11.61
CA HIS A 196 -34.87 -23.41 11.31
C HIS A 196 -34.80 -23.15 9.80
N ALA A 197 -34.50 -24.19 9.01
CA ALA A 197 -34.48 -24.11 7.56
C ALA A 197 -35.84 -23.70 6.97
N LEU A 198 -36.92 -24.23 7.52
CA LEU A 198 -38.29 -23.85 7.16
C LEU A 198 -38.54 -22.37 7.40
N LYS A 199 -38.18 -21.85 8.59
CA LYS A 199 -38.32 -20.43 8.92
C LYS A 199 -37.55 -19.54 7.94
N ILE A 200 -36.36 -19.95 7.51
CA ILE A 200 -35.59 -19.22 6.49
C ILE A 200 -36.34 -19.21 5.17
N ILE A 201 -36.78 -20.38 4.68
CA ILE A 201 -37.51 -20.49 3.41
C ILE A 201 -38.76 -19.60 3.42
N VAL A 202 -39.56 -19.66 4.49
CA VAL A 202 -40.75 -18.82 4.66
C VAL A 202 -40.40 -17.34 4.61
N LYS A 203 -39.36 -16.90 5.34
CA LYS A 203 -38.93 -15.49 5.33
C LYS A 203 -38.49 -15.03 3.95
N VAL A 204 -37.78 -15.86 3.19
CA VAL A 204 -37.31 -15.55 1.84
C VAL A 204 -38.48 -15.50 0.85
N THR A 205 -39.43 -16.44 0.94
CA THR A 205 -40.64 -16.40 0.13
C THR A 205 -41.49 -15.18 0.46
N GLN A 206 -41.69 -14.87 1.74
CA GLN A 206 -42.45 -13.70 2.17
C GLN A 206 -41.81 -12.38 1.75
N SER A 207 -40.48 -12.25 1.84
CA SER A 207 -39.78 -11.03 1.41
C SER A 207 -39.89 -10.77 -0.10
N HIS A 208 -40.13 -11.81 -0.89
CA HIS A 208 -40.37 -11.72 -2.31
C HIS A 208 -41.85 -11.46 -2.65
N GLU A 209 -42.75 -12.36 -2.25
CA GLU A 209 -44.17 -12.32 -2.61
C GLU A 209 -44.93 -11.19 -1.93
N PHE A 210 -44.53 -10.83 -0.70
CA PHE A 210 -45.16 -9.76 0.09
C PHE A 210 -44.27 -8.54 0.21
N ARG A 211 -43.39 -8.30 -0.77
CA ARG A 211 -42.43 -7.18 -0.73
C ARG A 211 -43.10 -5.84 -0.43
N ASP A 212 -44.18 -5.52 -1.13
CA ASP A 212 -44.89 -4.25 -0.98
C ASP A 212 -45.63 -4.15 0.36
N LEU A 213 -46.21 -5.26 0.82
CA LEU A 213 -46.84 -5.35 2.15
C LEU A 213 -45.79 -5.15 3.26
N ILE A 214 -44.64 -5.82 3.17
CA ILE A 214 -43.55 -5.67 4.15
C ILE A 214 -43.00 -4.24 4.11
N LYS A 215 -42.82 -3.65 2.93
CA LYS A 215 -42.41 -2.25 2.77
C LYS A 215 -43.40 -1.31 3.44
N THR A 216 -44.70 -1.53 3.21
CA THR A 216 -45.78 -0.75 3.81
C THR A 216 -45.79 -0.88 5.34
N LEU A 217 -45.70 -2.11 5.88
CA LEU A 217 -45.64 -2.37 7.33
C LEU A 217 -44.36 -1.81 7.98
N SER A 218 -43.25 -1.75 7.25
CA SER A 218 -41.99 -1.18 7.74
C SER A 218 -41.99 0.35 7.75
N CYS A 219 -42.79 0.99 6.87
CA CYS A 219 -42.89 2.45 6.75
C CYS A 219 -44.05 3.05 7.57
N ASN A 220 -45.16 2.32 7.77
CA ASN A 220 -46.31 2.79 8.55
C ASN A 220 -46.30 2.24 9.98
N ARG A 221 -45.96 3.07 10.96
CA ARG A 221 -46.11 2.74 12.40
C ARG A 221 -47.54 2.87 12.94
N ASN A 222 -48.50 3.34 12.13
CA ASN A 222 -49.89 3.52 12.57
C ASN A 222 -50.85 2.66 11.73
N GLY A 223 -51.22 1.50 12.28
CA GLY A 223 -52.49 0.79 12.06
C GLY A 223 -52.91 0.46 10.63
N THR A 224 -52.34 -0.58 10.01
CA THR A 224 -53.03 -1.31 8.94
C THR A 224 -54.18 -2.13 9.55
N ILE A 225 -55.42 -1.73 9.29
CA ILE A 225 -56.61 -2.52 9.63
C ILE A 225 -56.71 -3.66 8.61
N PRO A 226 -56.67 -4.94 9.02
CA PRO A 226 -56.90 -6.03 8.09
C PRO A 226 -58.35 -5.99 7.63
N LEU A 227 -58.57 -5.91 6.31
CA LEU A 227 -59.88 -6.23 5.75
C LEU A 227 -60.12 -7.73 5.98
N SER A 228 -61.03 -8.03 6.91
CA SER A 228 -61.65 -9.34 7.06
C SER A 228 -62.22 -9.78 5.71
N VAL A 229 -61.68 -10.85 5.14
CA VAL A 229 -62.32 -11.54 4.00
C VAL A 229 -63.55 -12.24 4.55
N ALA A 230 -64.73 -11.78 4.14
CA ALA A 230 -65.99 -12.52 4.26
C ALA A 230 -66.11 -13.56 3.15
#